data_AF-A0A7C3ASP8-F1
#
_entry.id   AF-A0A7C3ASP8-F1
#
_cell.length_a   1.000
_cell.length_b   1.000
_cell.length_c   1.000
_cell.angle_alpha   90.00
_cell.angle_beta   90.00
_cell.angle_gamma   90.00
#
_symmetry.space_group_name_H-M   'P 1'
#
loop_
_entity.id
_entity.type
_entity.pdbx_description
1 polymer ?
#
loop_
_entity_poly.entity_id
_entity_poly.type
_entity_poly.pdbx_seq_one_letter_code
_entity_poly.pdbx_strand_id
1 'polypeptide(L)'
;ENTTLKFFAVDAAGTQSIIVTEIYTFEADTTPPVVTADPPGGDYSSPQGVRLTASEPATIYYTTDGSEPTVQSAVYSGPITVSADTTLKFFAVDTAGNASDVVTEIYTFSFSFSDGFETGDLSRWSYGNGLVVQAGDTHSGSYAARATSTSGTLAYARLNLPVAQDELYYQTSFKLISQGNNSVTLLRLRQADGQTMIVTVYVTAKGKLAIRNDVAGVSTTTSTTVEPGIWHDVKLHVVINGNQSLLEVWYNGTLLVSQTASLGTNLIGQAQLGESASNRIYDVIFDDVSIGTAQ
;
A
#
# COMPACT_ATOMS: atom_id res chain seq x y z
N GLU A 1 -23.32 33.10 31.45
CA GLU A 1 -23.89 34.47 31.45
C GLU A 1 -25.07 34.55 32.41
N ASN A 2 -25.39 35.73 32.95
CA ASN A 2 -26.54 35.89 33.84
C ASN A 2 -27.62 36.72 33.15
N THR A 3 -28.85 36.20 33.08
CA THR A 3 -30.01 36.98 32.68
C THR A 3 -30.73 37.48 33.91
N THR A 4 -30.89 38.80 34.03
CA THR A 4 -31.66 39.41 35.12
C THR A 4 -33.05 39.79 34.62
N LEU A 5 -34.08 39.17 35.17
CA LEU A 5 -35.47 39.52 34.91
C LEU A 5 -35.97 40.44 36.02
N LYS A 6 -36.44 41.64 35.66
CA LYS A 6 -37.10 42.57 36.58
C LYS A 6 -38.55 42.73 36.17
N PHE A 7 -39.47 42.48 37.09
CA PHE A 7 -40.90 42.59 36.83
C PHE A 7 -41.64 43.18 38.03
N PHE A 8 -42.75 43.84 37.76
CA PHE A 8 -43.70 44.32 38.76
C PHE A 8 -45.10 44.29 38.12
N ALA A 9 -46.13 44.20 38.95
CA ALA A 9 -47.51 44.25 38.49
C ALA A 9 -48.07 45.67 38.67
N VAL A 10 -49.03 46.04 37.82
CA VAL A 10 -49.81 47.28 37.96
C VAL A 10 -51.28 46.90 38.05
N ASP A 11 -51.99 47.42 39.04
CA ASP A 11 -53.44 47.21 39.15
C ASP A 11 -54.23 48.11 38.18
N ALA A 12 -55.56 47.93 38.13
CA ALA A 12 -56.44 48.73 37.26
C ALA A 12 -56.49 50.24 37.63
N ALA A 13 -56.04 50.60 38.84
CA ALA A 13 -55.96 51.99 39.31
C ALA A 13 -54.58 52.62 39.05
N GLY A 14 -53.61 51.87 38.51
CA GLY A 14 -52.26 52.35 38.21
C GLY A 14 -51.24 52.15 39.34
N THR A 15 -51.61 51.49 40.45
CA THR A 15 -50.70 51.23 41.57
C THR A 15 -49.72 50.11 41.21
N GLN A 16 -48.42 50.35 41.41
CA GLN A 16 -47.37 49.38 41.11
C GLN A 16 -47.01 48.52 42.35
N SER A 17 -46.72 47.24 42.14
CA SER A 17 -46.08 46.41 43.16
C SER A 17 -44.61 46.76 43.34
N ILE A 18 -43.96 46.21 44.37
CA ILE A 18 -42.51 46.18 44.43
C ILE A 18 -41.94 45.48 43.19
N ILE A 19 -40.77 45.93 42.73
CA ILE A 19 -40.03 45.26 41.66
C ILE A 19 -39.45 43.96 42.22
N VAL A 20 -39.86 42.84 41.64
CA VAL A 20 -39.23 41.55 41.87
C VAL A 20 -38.08 41.43 40.88
N THR A 21 -36.91 41.04 41.38
CA THR A 21 -35.72 40.77 40.57
C THR A 21 -35.40 39.29 40.69
N GLU A 22 -35.34 38.60 39.57
CA GLU A 22 -34.92 37.21 39.49
C GLU A 22 -33.66 37.11 38.63
N ILE A 23 -32.66 36.37 39.08
CA ILE A 23 -31.38 36.22 38.40
C ILE A 23 -31.26 34.76 37.97
N TYR A 24 -31.12 34.54 36.66
CA TYR A 24 -30.87 33.24 36.06
C TYR A 24 -29.39 33.14 35.69
N THR A 25 -28.66 32.24 36.33
CA THR A 25 -27.23 31.98 36.10
C THR A 25 -27.06 30.76 35.20
N PHE A 26 -26.36 30.92 34.08
CA PHE A 26 -25.87 29.79 33.27
C PHE A 26 -24.38 29.65 33.51
N GLU A 27 -23.98 28.49 34.05
CA GLU A 27 -22.56 28.14 34.17
C GLU A 27 -21.94 28.07 32.78
N ALA A 28 -20.74 28.64 32.64
CA ALA A 28 -19.99 28.53 31.40
C ALA A 28 -19.57 27.08 31.22
N ASP A 29 -19.72 26.55 30.01
CA ASP A 29 -19.13 25.28 29.67
C ASP A 29 -17.61 25.42 29.62
N THR A 30 -16.94 24.59 30.41
CA THR A 30 -15.48 24.56 30.55
C THR A 30 -14.90 23.18 30.27
N THR A 31 -15.74 22.24 29.84
CA THR A 31 -15.34 20.85 29.62
C THR A 31 -14.92 20.70 28.16
N PRO A 32 -13.67 20.32 27.87
CA PRO A 32 -13.28 20.02 26.51
C PRO A 32 -13.99 18.78 25.94
N PRO A 33 -14.25 18.76 24.62
CA PRO A 33 -14.76 17.57 23.96
C PRO A 33 -13.71 16.45 23.96
N VAL A 34 -14.16 15.19 23.93
CA VAL A 34 -13.31 14.02 23.65
C VAL A 34 -13.41 13.69 22.18
N VAL A 35 -12.28 13.49 21.50
CA VAL A 35 -12.22 13.10 20.08
C VAL A 35 -11.62 11.70 19.92
N THR A 36 -12.13 10.94 18.96
CA THR A 36 -11.70 9.56 18.69
C THR A 36 -11.63 9.28 17.19
N ALA A 37 -10.80 8.32 16.79
CA ALA A 37 -10.71 7.79 15.44
C ALA A 37 -11.25 6.34 15.38
N ASP A 38 -11.95 6.02 14.30
CA ASP A 38 -12.42 4.66 13.97
C ASP A 38 -12.15 4.33 12.49
N PRO A 39 -11.35 3.29 12.18
CA PRO A 39 -10.59 2.49 13.15
C PRO A 39 -9.44 3.31 13.77
N PRO A 40 -8.91 2.92 14.96
CA PRO A 40 -7.73 3.55 15.55
C PRO A 40 -6.46 3.22 14.76
N GLY A 41 -5.36 3.89 15.08
CA GLY A 41 -4.04 3.59 14.55
C GLY A 41 -3.62 2.14 14.80
N GLY A 42 -2.81 1.60 13.89
CA GLY A 42 -2.35 0.22 13.90
C GLY A 42 -1.77 -0.22 12.55
N ASP A 43 -1.45 -1.51 12.46
CA ASP A 43 -0.95 -2.15 11.26
C ASP A 43 -2.11 -2.60 10.36
N TYR A 44 -2.05 -2.22 9.09
CA TYR A 44 -3.06 -2.55 8.09
C TYR A 44 -2.42 -3.12 6.82
N SER A 45 -3.16 -3.97 6.10
CA SER A 45 -2.74 -4.52 4.80
C SER A 45 -3.51 -3.92 3.62
N SER A 46 -4.41 -2.97 3.87
CA SER A 46 -5.29 -2.33 2.88
C SER A 46 -5.71 -0.93 3.35
N PRO A 47 -6.07 0.00 2.45
CA PRO A 47 -6.46 1.37 2.81
C PRO A 47 -7.56 1.42 3.88
N GLN A 48 -7.48 2.42 4.76
CA GLN A 48 -8.45 2.67 5.82
C GLN A 48 -9.25 3.95 5.54
N GLY A 49 -10.55 3.92 5.85
CA GLY A 49 -11.42 5.10 5.84
C GLY A 49 -11.67 5.56 7.26
N VAL A 50 -10.80 6.41 7.79
CA VAL A 50 -10.81 6.83 9.20
C VAL A 50 -11.91 7.85 9.45
N ARG A 51 -12.80 7.53 10.39
CA ARG A 51 -13.87 8.41 10.86
C ARG A 51 -13.48 9.05 12.18
N LEU A 52 -13.54 10.38 12.24
CA LEU A 52 -13.34 11.12 13.47
C LEU A 52 -14.69 11.46 14.11
N THR A 53 -14.79 11.29 15.43
CA THR A 53 -16.01 11.59 16.21
C THR A 53 -15.64 12.41 17.45
N ALA A 54 -16.43 13.45 17.75
CA ALA A 54 -16.37 14.20 19.00
C ALA A 54 -17.52 13.77 19.93
N SER A 55 -17.31 13.83 21.25
CA SER A 55 -18.30 13.46 22.27
C SER A 55 -19.50 14.41 22.33
N GLU A 56 -19.39 15.59 21.75
CA GLU A 56 -20.40 16.64 21.70
C GLU A 56 -20.24 17.52 20.45
N PRO A 57 -21.16 18.45 20.15
CA PRO A 57 -21.04 19.34 19.00
C PRO A 57 -19.74 20.15 19.00
N ALA A 58 -18.81 19.79 18.12
CA ALA A 58 -17.50 20.40 18.02
C ALA A 58 -16.97 20.37 16.58
N THR A 59 -16.03 21.26 16.26
CA THR A 59 -15.30 21.27 14.99
C THR A 59 -13.97 20.53 15.18
N ILE A 60 -13.73 19.47 14.40
CA ILE A 60 -12.49 18.68 14.44
C ILE A 60 -11.52 19.21 13.38
N TYR A 61 -10.28 19.47 13.78
CA TYR A 61 -9.17 19.88 12.92
C TYR A 61 -8.09 18.80 12.90
N TYR A 62 -7.45 18.56 11.74
CA TYR A 62 -6.50 17.46 11.61
C TYR A 62 -5.36 17.74 10.62
N THR A 63 -4.32 16.90 10.73
CA THR A 63 -3.15 16.80 9.83
C THR A 63 -2.82 15.31 9.62
N THR A 64 -2.28 14.95 8.46
CA THR A 64 -1.93 13.54 8.12
C THR A 64 -0.42 13.31 7.98
N ASP A 65 0.38 14.36 8.14
CA ASP A 65 1.83 14.35 7.98
C ASP A 65 2.57 14.37 9.33
N GLY A 66 1.84 14.21 10.44
CA GLY A 66 2.36 14.27 11.81
C GLY A 66 2.65 15.67 12.35
N SER A 67 2.42 16.74 11.57
CA SER A 67 2.50 18.12 12.06
C SER A 67 1.39 18.41 13.08
N GLU A 68 1.63 19.35 14.00
CA GLU A 68 0.63 19.67 15.03
C GLU A 68 -0.58 20.41 14.42
N PRO A 69 -1.82 19.92 14.62
CA PRO A 69 -3.00 20.59 14.08
C PRO A 69 -3.28 21.90 14.83
N THR A 70 -3.81 22.89 14.11
CA THR A 70 -4.29 24.17 14.65
C THR A 70 -5.69 24.46 14.12
N VAL A 71 -6.34 25.53 14.58
CA VAL A 71 -7.63 25.99 14.03
C VAL A 71 -7.54 26.46 12.56
N GLN A 72 -6.35 26.52 11.98
CA GLN A 72 -6.11 26.79 10.55
C GLN A 72 -5.88 25.51 9.74
N SER A 73 -5.78 24.35 10.38
CA SER A 73 -5.62 23.05 9.73
C SER A 73 -6.91 22.60 9.04
N ALA A 74 -6.85 21.47 8.32
CA ALA A 74 -8.00 20.94 7.62
C ALA A 74 -9.14 20.60 8.59
N VAL A 75 -10.37 21.01 8.24
CA VAL A 75 -11.58 20.68 9.00
C VAL A 75 -12.11 19.34 8.54
N TYR A 76 -12.36 18.44 9.49
CA TYR A 76 -12.96 17.14 9.21
C TYR A 76 -14.40 17.31 8.72
N SER A 77 -14.69 16.77 7.54
CA SER A 77 -16.02 16.87 6.89
C SER A 77 -16.51 15.52 6.33
N GLY A 78 -15.71 14.47 6.45
CA GLY A 78 -16.00 13.11 5.99
C GLY A 78 -14.80 12.20 6.21
N PRO A 79 -14.96 10.87 6.01
CA PRO A 79 -13.90 9.91 6.27
C PRO A 79 -12.57 10.27 5.59
N ILE A 80 -11.47 10.15 6.33
CA ILE A 80 -10.10 10.39 5.84
C ILE A 80 -9.58 9.08 5.26
N THR A 81 -9.30 9.05 3.95
CA THR A 81 -8.67 7.89 3.32
C THR A 81 -7.18 7.87 3.65
N VAL A 82 -6.75 6.83 4.35
CA VAL A 82 -5.36 6.54 4.68
C VAL A 82 -4.92 5.32 3.88
N SER A 83 -3.97 5.49 2.96
CA SER A 83 -3.55 4.46 2.00
C SER A 83 -2.03 4.29 1.92
N ALA A 84 -1.31 4.74 2.94
CA ALA A 84 0.13 4.61 3.12
C ALA A 84 0.44 4.97 4.59
N ASP A 85 1.68 4.71 5.03
CA ASP A 85 2.12 5.07 6.38
C ASP A 85 1.80 6.54 6.68
N THR A 86 1.03 6.77 7.74
CA THR A 86 0.41 8.06 8.03
C THR A 86 0.42 8.30 9.53
N THR A 87 0.89 9.49 9.94
CA THR A 87 0.70 9.98 11.31
C THR A 87 -0.44 10.99 11.30
N LEU A 88 -1.62 10.55 11.71
CA LEU A 88 -2.82 11.38 11.80
C LEU A 88 -2.85 12.05 13.17
N LYS A 89 -2.88 13.38 13.19
CA LYS A 89 -3.10 14.14 14.43
C LYS A 89 -4.37 14.96 14.32
N PHE A 90 -5.15 15.02 15.40
CA PHE A 90 -6.41 15.77 15.41
C PHE A 90 -6.81 16.23 16.82
N PHE A 91 -7.58 17.32 16.86
CA PHE A 91 -8.24 17.84 18.07
C PHE A 91 -9.58 18.47 17.69
N ALA A 92 -10.44 18.76 18.67
CA ALA A 92 -11.69 19.48 18.43
C ALA A 92 -11.84 20.73 19.29
N VAL A 93 -12.62 21.68 18.79
CA VAL A 93 -13.09 22.86 19.54
C VAL A 93 -14.62 22.85 19.57
N ASP A 94 -15.19 22.83 20.76
CA ASP A 94 -16.65 22.85 20.96
C ASP A 94 -17.28 24.24 20.65
N THR A 95 -18.59 24.35 20.80
CA THR A 95 -19.30 25.63 20.58
C THR A 95 -19.02 26.70 21.65
N ALA A 96 -18.51 26.32 22.82
CA ALA A 96 -18.12 27.22 23.90
C ALA A 96 -16.67 27.71 23.80
N GLY A 97 -15.87 27.12 22.90
CA GLY A 97 -14.47 27.43 22.66
C GLY A 97 -13.49 26.53 23.44
N ASN A 98 -13.94 25.46 24.10
CA ASN A 98 -13.05 24.53 24.76
C ASN A 98 -12.39 23.61 23.74
N ALA A 99 -11.07 23.48 23.82
CA ALA A 99 -10.29 22.64 22.92
C ALA A 99 -9.89 21.33 23.59
N SER A 100 -10.08 20.20 22.90
CA SER A 100 -9.58 18.90 23.34
C SER A 100 -8.05 18.86 23.32
N ASP A 101 -7.48 17.87 24.00
CA ASP A 101 -6.11 17.46 23.74
C ASP A 101 -5.94 16.97 22.29
N VAL A 102 -4.71 17.07 21.77
CA VAL A 102 -4.36 16.52 20.45
C VAL A 102 -4.19 15.02 20.56
N VAL A 103 -4.95 14.28 19.78
CA VAL A 103 -4.83 12.83 19.61
C VAL A 103 -3.89 12.53 18.45
N THR A 104 -2.99 11.55 18.63
CA THR A 104 -2.07 11.06 17.60
C THR A 104 -2.39 9.58 17.31
N GLU A 105 -2.66 9.27 16.05
CA GLU A 105 -2.88 7.92 15.54
C GLU A 105 -1.83 7.60 14.48
N ILE A 106 -1.16 6.46 14.62
CA ILE A 106 -0.14 5.99 13.69
C ILE A 106 -0.72 4.83 12.90
N TYR A 107 -0.79 4.97 11.58
CA TYR A 107 -1.22 3.94 10.66
C TYR A 107 -0.01 3.45 9.87
N THR A 108 0.27 2.15 9.94
CA THR A 108 1.38 1.50 9.25
C THR A 108 0.84 0.46 8.28
N PHE A 109 1.48 0.33 7.12
CA PHE A 109 1.06 -0.56 6.06
C PHE A 109 2.12 -1.63 5.81
N SER A 110 1.79 -2.86 6.17
CA SER A 110 2.63 -4.02 5.86
C SER A 110 1.90 -4.93 4.89
N PHE A 111 2.59 -5.31 3.83
CA PHE A 111 2.06 -6.20 2.82
C PHE A 111 2.88 -7.48 2.78
N SER A 112 2.19 -8.62 2.78
CA SER A 112 2.79 -9.91 2.47
C SER A 112 1.84 -10.74 1.60
N PHE A 113 2.41 -11.41 0.64
CA PHE A 113 1.77 -12.37 -0.23
C PHE A 113 2.73 -13.54 -0.42
N SER A 114 2.18 -14.75 -0.40
CA SER A 114 2.89 -15.95 -0.80
C SER A 114 1.99 -16.87 -1.58
N ASP A 115 2.58 -17.63 -2.50
CA ASP A 115 1.89 -18.66 -3.24
C ASP A 115 2.89 -19.75 -3.67
N GLY A 116 2.77 -20.92 -3.04
CA GLY A 116 3.42 -22.16 -3.50
C GLY A 116 2.50 -22.97 -4.43
N PHE A 117 1.39 -22.38 -4.91
CA PHE A 117 0.46 -22.99 -5.86
C PHE A 117 -0.28 -24.25 -5.38
N GLU A 118 -0.17 -24.61 -4.10
CA GLU A 118 -0.77 -25.80 -3.50
C GLU A 118 -2.32 -25.81 -3.49
N THR A 119 -2.96 -24.68 -3.83
CA THR A 119 -4.41 -24.66 -4.11
C THR A 119 -4.76 -25.29 -5.46
N GLY A 120 -3.76 -25.58 -6.31
CA GLY A 120 -3.92 -26.16 -7.63
C GLY A 120 -4.42 -25.15 -8.69
N ASP A 121 -4.44 -23.85 -8.38
CA ASP A 121 -4.94 -22.79 -9.26
C ASP A 121 -4.26 -21.43 -9.01
N LEU A 122 -4.68 -20.41 -9.77
CA LEU A 122 -4.21 -19.02 -9.63
C LEU A 122 -5.22 -18.14 -8.86
N SER A 123 -6.07 -18.72 -8.00
CA SER A 123 -7.14 -17.97 -7.31
C SER A 123 -6.64 -16.86 -6.40
N ARG A 124 -5.38 -16.95 -5.95
CA ARG A 124 -4.69 -15.93 -5.13
C ARG A 124 -4.15 -14.76 -5.97
N TRP A 125 -4.06 -14.90 -7.29
CA TRP A 125 -3.59 -13.86 -8.20
C TRP A 125 -4.77 -13.02 -8.70
N SER A 126 -4.53 -11.72 -8.92
CA SER A 126 -5.57 -10.83 -9.44
C SER A 126 -5.92 -11.12 -10.89
N TYR A 127 -4.98 -11.66 -11.67
CA TYR A 127 -5.16 -11.99 -13.07
C TYR A 127 -4.16 -13.07 -13.49
N GLY A 128 -4.58 -14.03 -14.31
CA GLY A 128 -3.73 -15.04 -14.93
C GLY A 128 -4.04 -15.19 -16.42
N ASN A 129 -3.02 -15.39 -17.23
CA ASN A 129 -3.16 -15.67 -18.66
C ASN A 129 -2.07 -16.62 -19.13
N GLY A 130 -2.43 -17.83 -19.55
CA GLY A 130 -1.52 -18.83 -20.11
C GLY A 130 -0.56 -19.50 -19.12
N LEU A 131 -0.44 -18.97 -17.89
CA LEU A 131 0.24 -19.64 -16.79
C LEU A 131 -0.68 -20.74 -16.24
N VAL A 132 -0.18 -21.97 -16.14
CA VAL A 132 -0.98 -23.15 -15.76
C VAL A 132 -0.41 -23.76 -14.50
N VAL A 133 -1.23 -23.90 -13.45
CA VAL A 133 -0.86 -24.65 -12.26
C VAL A 133 -1.09 -26.13 -12.50
N GLN A 134 -0.07 -26.94 -12.22
CA GLN A 134 -0.11 -28.38 -12.48
C GLN A 134 0.73 -29.15 -11.46
N ALA A 135 0.41 -30.44 -11.29
CA ALA A 135 1.15 -31.32 -10.40
C ALA A 135 2.45 -31.84 -11.06
N GLY A 136 3.48 -32.05 -10.25
CA GLY A 136 4.78 -32.59 -10.67
C GLY A 136 5.74 -31.52 -11.21
N ASP A 137 7.03 -31.87 -11.27
CA ASP A 137 8.14 -30.94 -11.52
C ASP A 137 8.12 -29.71 -10.61
N THR A 138 7.87 -29.91 -9.30
CA THR A 138 7.76 -28.87 -8.28
C THR A 138 9.09 -28.61 -7.55
N HIS A 139 9.20 -27.45 -6.91
CA HIS A 139 10.31 -27.11 -6.01
C HIS A 139 9.97 -27.55 -4.60
N SER A 140 8.76 -27.21 -4.15
CA SER A 140 8.18 -27.68 -2.90
C SER A 140 6.77 -28.21 -3.15
N GLY A 141 6.19 -28.90 -2.17
CA GLY A 141 4.80 -29.36 -2.25
C GLY A 141 4.46 -30.23 -3.49
N SER A 142 3.21 -30.11 -3.96
CA SER A 142 2.63 -30.96 -5.01
C SER A 142 2.34 -30.21 -6.30
N TYR A 143 2.22 -28.89 -6.27
CA TYR A 143 1.83 -28.07 -7.42
C TYR A 143 2.85 -26.97 -7.72
N ALA A 144 3.03 -26.66 -9.01
CA ALA A 144 3.82 -25.51 -9.45
C ALA A 144 3.16 -24.86 -10.67
N ALA A 145 3.49 -23.60 -10.93
CA ALA A 145 2.96 -22.84 -12.06
C ALA A 145 3.91 -22.94 -13.27
N ARG A 146 3.43 -23.50 -14.38
CA ARG A 146 4.19 -23.64 -15.63
C ARG A 146 3.74 -22.66 -16.69
N ALA A 147 4.71 -21.97 -17.27
CA ALA A 147 4.56 -21.03 -18.37
C ALA A 147 5.17 -21.66 -19.63
N THR A 148 4.33 -22.17 -20.53
CA THR A 148 4.78 -22.78 -21.78
C THR A 148 4.26 -21.98 -22.98
N SER A 149 5.17 -21.60 -23.86
CA SER A 149 4.86 -20.99 -25.15
C SER A 149 5.59 -21.71 -26.26
N THR A 150 4.84 -22.36 -27.15
CA THR A 150 5.36 -23.04 -28.35
C THR A 150 5.18 -22.23 -29.62
N SER A 151 4.30 -21.23 -29.60
CA SER A 151 3.94 -20.42 -30.77
C SER A 151 3.84 -18.92 -30.44
N GLY A 152 4.55 -18.43 -29.42
CA GLY A 152 4.59 -17.02 -29.07
C GLY A 152 3.44 -16.54 -28.18
N THR A 153 2.78 -17.44 -27.46
CA THR A 153 1.73 -17.14 -26.48
C THR A 153 2.28 -16.49 -25.21
N LEU A 154 1.46 -15.67 -24.58
CA LEU A 154 1.78 -15.05 -23.30
C LEU A 154 1.47 -16.04 -22.16
N ALA A 155 2.33 -16.12 -21.15
CA ALA A 155 2.11 -16.92 -19.97
C ALA A 155 2.60 -16.17 -18.73
N TYR A 156 1.66 -15.53 -18.02
CA TYR A 156 1.95 -14.72 -16.85
C TYR A 156 0.78 -14.66 -15.86
N ALA A 157 1.08 -14.31 -14.62
CA ALA A 157 0.10 -13.90 -13.61
C ALA A 157 0.45 -12.52 -13.05
N ARG A 158 -0.55 -11.80 -12.54
CA ARG A 158 -0.40 -10.47 -11.94
C ARG A 158 -1.11 -10.39 -10.60
N LEU A 159 -0.46 -9.76 -9.64
CA LEU A 159 -0.98 -9.43 -8.33
C LEU A 159 -1.06 -7.91 -8.21
N ASN A 160 -2.26 -7.38 -8.03
CA ASN A 160 -2.46 -6.00 -7.64
C ASN A 160 -2.16 -5.88 -6.15
N LEU A 161 -1.28 -4.95 -5.79
CA LEU A 161 -1.02 -4.67 -4.38
C LEU A 161 -2.20 -3.85 -3.83
N PRO A 162 -2.73 -4.16 -2.64
CA PRO A 162 -3.83 -3.40 -2.04
C PRO A 162 -3.50 -1.92 -1.84
N VAL A 163 -2.22 -1.65 -1.59
CA VAL A 163 -1.61 -0.32 -1.45
C VAL A 163 -0.32 -0.33 -2.26
N ALA A 164 -0.07 0.73 -3.01
CA ALA A 164 1.18 0.86 -3.74
C ALA A 164 2.35 1.09 -2.75
N GLN A 165 3.44 0.36 -2.95
CA GLN A 165 4.59 0.32 -2.03
C GLN A 165 5.78 1.07 -2.63
N ASP A 166 6.54 1.75 -1.79
CA ASP A 166 7.85 2.31 -2.16
C ASP A 166 8.97 1.29 -1.99
N GLU A 167 8.88 0.35 -1.04
CA GLU A 167 9.80 -0.76 -0.86
C GLU A 167 9.11 -2.12 -1.09
N LEU A 168 9.76 -3.02 -1.83
CA LEU A 168 9.24 -4.36 -2.05
C LEU A 168 10.34 -5.41 -2.26
N TYR A 169 10.19 -6.52 -1.57
CA TYR A 169 10.89 -7.78 -1.84
C TYR A 169 9.98 -8.69 -2.67
N TYR A 170 10.53 -9.29 -3.73
CA TYR A 170 9.82 -10.22 -4.61
C TYR A 170 10.74 -11.39 -4.97
N GLN A 171 10.35 -12.60 -4.61
CA GLN A 171 11.08 -13.82 -4.93
C GLN A 171 10.21 -14.93 -5.49
N THR A 172 10.85 -15.86 -6.17
CA THR A 172 10.29 -17.14 -6.60
C THR A 172 11.42 -18.14 -6.80
N SER A 173 11.12 -19.41 -6.63
CA SER A 173 11.91 -20.50 -7.20
C SER A 173 11.46 -20.72 -8.65
N PHE A 174 12.39 -20.94 -9.56
CA PHE A 174 12.07 -21.20 -10.97
C PHE A 174 12.97 -22.27 -11.58
N LYS A 175 12.44 -22.99 -12.55
CA LYS A 175 13.15 -23.98 -13.37
C LYS A 175 12.95 -23.65 -14.84
N LEU A 176 14.00 -23.18 -15.49
CA LEU A 176 14.00 -22.93 -16.92
C LEU A 176 14.17 -24.27 -17.66
N ILE A 177 13.19 -24.68 -18.46
CA ILE A 177 13.28 -25.91 -19.26
C ILE A 177 13.87 -25.61 -20.63
N SER A 178 13.35 -24.58 -21.30
CA SER A 178 13.84 -24.13 -22.61
C SER A 178 13.47 -22.68 -22.89
N GLN A 179 14.21 -22.03 -23.79
CA GLN A 179 13.91 -20.66 -24.25
C GLN A 179 14.29 -20.36 -25.69
N GLY A 180 14.94 -21.30 -26.40
CA GLY A 180 15.52 -21.02 -27.72
C GLY A 180 16.36 -19.73 -27.71
N ASN A 181 16.21 -18.91 -28.74
CA ASN A 181 16.86 -17.60 -28.84
C ASN A 181 15.96 -16.46 -28.32
N ASN A 182 15.20 -16.70 -27.25
CA ASN A 182 14.30 -15.72 -26.65
C ASN A 182 14.77 -15.32 -25.25
N SER A 183 14.55 -14.06 -24.91
CA SER A 183 14.59 -13.65 -23.51
C SER A 183 13.29 -14.06 -22.82
N VAL A 184 13.33 -14.42 -21.53
CA VAL A 184 12.16 -14.84 -20.76
C VAL A 184 12.09 -14.07 -19.44
N THR A 185 11.01 -13.33 -19.24
CA THR A 185 10.73 -12.63 -17.99
C THR A 185 10.45 -13.63 -16.87
N LEU A 186 11.09 -13.44 -15.73
CA LEU A 186 10.81 -14.18 -14.50
C LEU A 186 9.90 -13.35 -13.60
N LEU A 187 10.40 -12.17 -13.20
CA LEU A 187 9.72 -11.24 -12.31
C LEU A 187 9.59 -9.87 -12.97
N ARG A 188 8.49 -9.16 -12.73
CA ARG A 188 8.35 -7.77 -13.12
C ARG A 188 7.53 -6.97 -12.11
N LEU A 189 7.98 -5.75 -11.82
CA LEU A 189 7.23 -4.77 -11.04
C LEU A 189 6.67 -3.68 -11.96
N ARG A 190 5.46 -3.23 -11.65
CA ARG A 190 4.70 -2.23 -12.41
C ARG A 190 4.13 -1.18 -11.47
N GLN A 191 3.87 0.00 -12.03
CA GLN A 191 3.13 1.05 -11.33
C GLN A 191 1.67 0.65 -11.13
N ALA A 192 0.94 1.38 -10.28
CA ALA A 192 -0.47 1.13 -9.99
C ALA A 192 -1.41 1.23 -11.22
N ASP A 193 -0.96 1.86 -12.31
CA ASP A 193 -1.70 1.90 -13.58
C ASP A 193 -1.75 0.53 -14.32
N GLY A 194 -0.96 -0.46 -13.87
CA GLY A 194 -0.88 -1.80 -14.44
C GLY A 194 -0.23 -1.87 -15.84
N GLN A 195 0.16 -0.74 -16.43
CA GLN A 195 0.73 -0.65 -17.77
C GLN A 195 2.21 -0.30 -17.73
N THR A 196 2.58 0.65 -16.88
CA THR A 196 3.94 1.18 -16.79
C THR A 196 4.81 0.21 -16.00
N MET A 197 5.90 -0.22 -16.64
CA MET A 197 6.88 -1.16 -16.07
C MET A 197 7.94 -0.39 -15.30
N ILE A 198 8.36 -0.90 -14.15
CA ILE A 198 9.40 -0.29 -13.31
C ILE A 198 10.70 -1.07 -13.48
N VAL A 199 10.67 -2.36 -13.17
CA VAL A 199 11.81 -3.27 -13.20
C VAL A 199 11.39 -4.63 -13.72
N THR A 200 12.24 -5.24 -14.55
CA THR A 200 12.07 -6.61 -15.04
C THR A 200 13.33 -7.43 -14.76
N VAL A 201 13.19 -8.58 -14.08
CA VAL A 201 14.21 -9.62 -13.98
C VAL A 201 13.91 -10.71 -15.01
N TYR A 202 14.90 -11.07 -15.82
CA TYR A 202 14.71 -11.95 -16.96
C TYR A 202 15.95 -12.78 -17.27
N VAL A 203 15.76 -13.90 -17.96
CA VAL A 203 16.85 -14.65 -18.60
C VAL A 203 16.99 -14.14 -20.03
N THR A 204 18.21 -13.73 -20.42
CA THR A 204 18.50 -13.27 -21.78
C THR A 204 18.43 -14.42 -22.79
N ALA A 205 18.31 -14.14 -24.08
CA ALA A 205 18.39 -15.14 -25.16
C ALA A 205 19.67 -16.02 -25.14
N LYS A 206 20.73 -15.59 -24.43
CA LYS A 206 21.98 -16.35 -24.24
C LYS A 206 22.03 -17.12 -22.91
N GLY A 207 20.92 -17.26 -22.19
CA GLY A 207 20.84 -17.99 -20.93
C GLY A 207 21.48 -17.28 -19.73
N LYS A 208 21.72 -15.95 -19.81
CA LYS A 208 22.26 -15.17 -18.69
C LYS A 208 21.16 -14.50 -17.88
N LEU A 209 21.28 -14.46 -16.56
CA LEU A 209 20.39 -13.66 -15.72
C LEU A 209 20.65 -12.17 -15.97
N ALA A 210 19.59 -11.40 -16.12
CA ALA A 210 19.65 -9.97 -16.37
C ALA A 210 18.52 -9.24 -15.66
N ILE A 211 18.74 -7.95 -15.47
CA ILE A 211 17.75 -7.02 -14.96
C ILE A 211 17.63 -5.82 -15.90
N ARG A 212 16.42 -5.29 -16.03
CA ARG A 212 16.11 -4.09 -16.76
C ARG A 212 15.46 -3.08 -15.82
N ASN A 213 16.03 -1.88 -15.76
CA ASN A 213 15.35 -0.70 -15.31
C ASN A 213 14.46 -0.24 -16.48
N ASP A 214 13.17 -0.53 -16.39
CA ASP A 214 12.22 -0.24 -17.47
C ASP A 214 11.93 1.26 -17.58
N VAL A 215 12.05 2.00 -16.47
CA VAL A 215 11.88 3.46 -16.43
C VAL A 215 12.98 4.17 -17.22
N ALA A 216 14.24 3.77 -17.01
CA ALA A 216 15.38 4.33 -17.72
C ALA A 216 15.65 3.65 -19.08
N GLY A 217 15.01 2.51 -19.36
CA GLY A 217 15.26 1.70 -20.55
C GLY A 217 16.64 1.01 -20.57
N VAL A 218 17.30 0.91 -19.42
CA VAL A 218 18.67 0.38 -19.27
C VAL A 218 18.62 -1.07 -18.80
N SER A 219 19.50 -1.93 -19.33
CA SER A 219 19.60 -3.33 -18.90
C SER A 219 21.01 -3.67 -18.44
N THR A 220 21.10 -4.46 -17.37
CA THR A 220 22.34 -5.02 -16.83
C THR A 220 22.27 -6.54 -16.99
N THR A 221 23.16 -7.09 -17.81
CA THR A 221 23.30 -8.55 -17.94
C THR A 221 24.44 -9.02 -17.03
N THR A 222 24.15 -9.99 -16.17
CA THR A 222 25.16 -10.57 -15.27
C THR A 222 26.02 -11.60 -16.00
N SER A 223 27.15 -12.00 -15.39
CA SER A 223 27.94 -13.14 -15.88
C SER A 223 27.30 -14.50 -15.56
N THR A 224 26.30 -14.54 -14.68
CA THR A 224 25.63 -15.75 -14.20
C THR A 224 24.82 -16.41 -15.30
N THR A 225 25.15 -17.67 -15.59
CA THR A 225 24.33 -18.54 -16.45
C THR A 225 23.20 -19.13 -15.63
N VAL A 226 21.99 -19.11 -16.18
CA VAL A 226 20.85 -19.89 -15.68
C VAL A 226 20.91 -21.26 -16.32
N GLU A 227 21.15 -22.29 -15.52
CA GLU A 227 21.28 -23.66 -16.00
C GLU A 227 19.88 -24.27 -16.24
N PRO A 228 19.57 -24.73 -17.47
CA PRO A 228 18.27 -25.32 -17.71
C PRO A 228 18.07 -26.66 -16.99
N GLY A 229 16.83 -26.97 -16.63
CA GLY A 229 16.40 -28.26 -16.07
C GLY A 229 16.58 -28.40 -14.56
N ILE A 230 17.20 -27.43 -13.88
CA ILE A 230 17.34 -27.42 -12.42
C ILE A 230 16.65 -26.22 -11.78
N TRP A 231 16.33 -26.34 -10.50
CA TRP A 231 15.72 -25.26 -9.72
C TRP A 231 16.75 -24.20 -9.33
N HIS A 232 16.28 -22.97 -9.34
CA HIS A 232 17.01 -21.79 -8.92
C HIS A 232 16.10 -20.85 -8.16
N ASP A 233 16.67 -20.05 -7.28
CA ASP A 233 15.97 -18.98 -6.58
C ASP A 233 16.38 -17.64 -7.16
N VAL A 234 15.42 -16.76 -7.37
CA VAL A 234 15.67 -15.36 -7.69
C VAL A 234 14.92 -14.47 -6.71
N LYS A 235 15.61 -13.46 -6.18
CA LYS A 235 15.03 -12.44 -5.31
C LYS A 235 15.35 -11.07 -5.87
N LEU A 236 14.35 -10.22 -5.92
CA LEU A 236 14.40 -8.82 -6.28
C LEU A 236 14.10 -7.98 -5.03
N HIS A 237 14.84 -6.90 -4.83
CA HIS A 237 14.53 -5.85 -3.85
C HIS A 237 14.56 -4.51 -4.58
N VAL A 238 13.51 -3.72 -4.40
CA VAL A 238 13.37 -2.39 -5.01
C VAL A 238 12.93 -1.39 -3.95
N VAL A 239 13.59 -0.23 -3.93
CA VAL A 239 13.15 0.96 -3.19
C VAL A 239 12.94 2.11 -4.18
N ILE A 240 11.75 2.69 -4.22
CA ILE A 240 11.40 3.87 -5.02
C ILE A 240 11.71 5.13 -4.23
N ASN A 241 12.76 5.84 -4.62
CA ASN A 241 13.19 7.09 -4.00
C ASN A 241 13.71 8.08 -5.06
N GLY A 242 12.92 8.29 -6.11
CA GLY A 242 13.29 9.18 -7.20
C GLY A 242 14.62 8.79 -7.83
N ASN A 243 15.56 9.73 -7.84
CA ASN A 243 16.90 9.54 -8.40
C ASN A 243 17.86 8.69 -7.52
N GLN A 244 17.46 8.40 -6.28
CA GLN A 244 18.20 7.60 -5.31
C GLN A 244 17.54 6.23 -5.08
N SER A 245 16.74 5.76 -6.03
CA SER A 245 16.08 4.47 -5.93
C SER A 245 17.10 3.33 -5.90
N LEU A 246 16.79 2.27 -5.16
CA LEU A 246 17.65 1.09 -5.00
C LEU A 246 17.10 -0.07 -5.83
N LEU A 247 18.02 -0.82 -6.44
CA LEU A 247 17.73 -2.02 -7.21
C LEU A 247 18.71 -3.13 -6.87
N GLU A 248 18.22 -4.22 -6.30
CA GLU A 248 19.06 -5.36 -5.93
C GLU A 248 18.49 -6.69 -6.42
N VAL A 249 19.38 -7.59 -6.87
CA VAL A 249 19.01 -8.93 -7.32
C VAL A 249 19.93 -9.96 -6.69
N TRP A 250 19.34 -10.97 -6.07
CA TRP A 250 20.01 -12.18 -5.63
C TRP A 250 19.61 -13.35 -6.50
N TYR A 251 20.54 -14.28 -6.65
CA TYR A 251 20.33 -15.54 -7.33
C TYR A 251 20.96 -16.66 -6.52
N ASN A 252 20.17 -17.67 -6.15
CA ASN A 252 20.56 -18.75 -5.22
C ASN A 252 21.23 -18.18 -3.96
N GLY A 253 20.63 -17.13 -3.37
CA GLY A 253 21.12 -16.46 -2.16
C GLY A 253 22.32 -15.51 -2.34
N THR A 254 22.94 -15.45 -3.53
CA THR A 254 24.08 -14.56 -3.79
C THR A 254 23.64 -13.24 -4.40
N LEU A 255 24.01 -12.10 -3.81
CA LEU A 255 23.78 -10.77 -4.38
C LEU A 255 24.59 -10.60 -5.68
N LEU A 256 23.92 -10.41 -6.80
CA LEU A 256 24.55 -10.24 -8.12
C LEU A 256 24.50 -8.81 -8.63
N VAL A 257 23.45 -8.07 -8.27
CA VAL A 257 23.25 -6.68 -8.69
C VAL A 257 22.89 -5.87 -7.46
N SER A 258 23.54 -4.73 -7.27
CA SER A 258 23.11 -3.66 -6.36
C SER A 258 23.45 -2.34 -7.01
N GLN A 259 22.41 -1.55 -7.33
CA GLN A 259 22.54 -0.33 -8.09
C GLN A 259 21.67 0.77 -7.49
N THR A 260 22.20 1.99 -7.50
CA THR A 260 21.41 3.21 -7.30
C THR A 260 21.14 3.83 -8.65
N ALA A 261 19.86 4.04 -8.97
CA ALA A 261 19.43 4.66 -10.23
C ALA A 261 18.08 5.34 -10.06
N SER A 262 17.65 6.13 -11.05
CA SER A 262 16.28 6.64 -11.06
C SER A 262 15.30 5.53 -11.44
N LEU A 263 14.28 5.31 -10.61
CA LEU A 263 13.08 4.51 -10.91
C LEU A 263 11.81 5.38 -10.97
N GLY A 264 11.98 6.71 -11.01
CA GLY A 264 10.87 7.66 -10.93
C GLY A 264 10.30 7.82 -9.52
N THR A 265 9.12 8.43 -9.42
CA THR A 265 8.43 8.73 -8.15
C THR A 265 7.13 7.96 -7.96
N ASN A 266 6.68 7.22 -8.98
CA ASN A 266 5.45 6.45 -8.90
C ASN A 266 5.73 5.11 -8.21
N LEU A 267 4.89 4.78 -7.23
CA LEU A 267 5.03 3.60 -6.38
C LEU A 267 4.71 2.29 -7.11
N ILE A 268 5.18 1.18 -6.54
CA ILE A 268 4.96 -0.19 -7.04
C ILE A 268 3.53 -0.60 -6.71
N GLY A 269 2.68 -0.79 -7.72
CA GLY A 269 1.27 -1.16 -7.53
C GLY A 269 0.91 -2.55 -8.02
N GLN A 270 1.79 -3.20 -8.79
CA GLN A 270 1.54 -4.55 -9.28
C GLN A 270 2.84 -5.35 -9.43
N ALA A 271 2.77 -6.62 -9.06
CA ALA A 271 3.80 -7.62 -9.33
C ALA A 271 3.31 -8.58 -10.42
N GLN A 272 4.19 -8.96 -11.34
CA GLN A 272 3.93 -9.92 -12.41
C GLN A 272 4.92 -11.08 -12.32
N LEU A 273 4.41 -12.29 -12.47
CA LEU A 273 5.19 -13.53 -12.63
C LEU A 273 5.10 -13.96 -14.09
N GLY A 274 6.23 -14.26 -14.72
CA GLY A 274 6.28 -14.78 -16.08
C GLY A 274 6.17 -13.72 -17.19
N GLU A 275 6.03 -14.21 -18.42
CA GLU A 275 6.27 -13.45 -19.65
C GLU A 275 4.97 -12.95 -20.31
N SER A 276 4.93 -11.65 -20.57
CA SER A 276 3.77 -10.96 -21.15
C SER A 276 4.06 -10.32 -22.51
N ALA A 277 5.22 -10.55 -23.10
CA ALA A 277 5.54 -10.21 -24.49
C ALA A 277 5.22 -11.38 -25.43
N SER A 278 4.63 -11.08 -26.58
CA SER A 278 4.32 -12.06 -27.61
C SER A 278 5.57 -12.52 -28.37
N ASN A 279 5.40 -13.55 -29.20
CA ASN A 279 6.42 -14.05 -30.13
C ASN A 279 7.69 -14.62 -29.45
N ARG A 280 7.55 -15.10 -28.21
CA ARG A 280 8.63 -15.79 -27.49
C ARG A 280 8.29 -17.25 -27.32
N ILE A 281 9.24 -18.13 -27.58
CA ILE A 281 9.11 -19.59 -27.36
C ILE A 281 9.95 -19.94 -26.15
N TYR A 282 9.32 -20.52 -25.14
CA TYR A 282 9.97 -20.85 -23.87
C TYR A 282 9.11 -21.82 -23.05
N ASP A 283 9.74 -22.38 -22.04
CA ASP A 283 9.10 -23.23 -21.04
C ASP A 283 9.82 -23.02 -19.70
N VAL A 284 9.09 -22.45 -18.74
CA VAL A 284 9.58 -22.15 -17.39
C VAL A 284 8.55 -22.60 -16.37
N ILE A 285 9.03 -23.18 -15.28
CA ILE A 285 8.21 -23.54 -14.12
C ILE A 285 8.57 -22.58 -12.99
N PHE A 286 7.57 -22.12 -12.25
CA PHE A 286 7.68 -21.23 -11.10
C PHE A 286 7.03 -21.89 -9.89
N ASP A 287 7.62 -21.64 -8.73
CA ASP A 287 7.14 -22.14 -7.45
C ASP A 287 7.55 -21.19 -6.32
N ASP A 288 7.00 -21.40 -5.13
CA ASP A 288 7.37 -20.72 -3.89
C ASP A 288 7.50 -19.20 -4.03
N VAL A 289 6.46 -18.57 -4.60
CA VAL A 289 6.43 -17.12 -4.75
C VAL A 289 6.24 -16.47 -3.39
N SER A 290 7.01 -15.43 -3.08
CA SER A 290 6.68 -14.50 -2.01
C SER A 290 6.97 -13.04 -2.38
N ILE A 291 6.12 -12.15 -1.88
CA ILE A 291 6.12 -10.72 -2.17
C ILE A 291 5.78 -9.99 -0.87
N GLY A 292 6.55 -8.99 -0.47
CA GLY A 292 6.23 -8.23 0.73
C GLY A 292 7.14 -7.06 1.01
N THR A 293 6.77 -6.25 2.01
CA THR A 293 7.55 -5.11 2.51
C THR A 293 8.60 -5.52 3.55
N ALA A 294 8.56 -6.77 4.02
CA ALA A 294 9.57 -7.37 4.89
C ALA A 294 10.29 -8.52 4.16
N GLN A 295 11.55 -8.73 4.53
CA GLN A 295 12.44 -9.77 3.97
C GLN A 295 11.99 -11.20 4.31
#